data_AF-A0A1B6FQ96-F1
#
_entry.id   AF-A0A1B6FQ96-F1
#
_cell.length_a   1.000
_cell.length_b   1.000
_cell.length_c   1.000
_cell.angle_alpha   90.00
_cell.angle_beta   90.00
_cell.angle_gamma   90.00
#
_symmetry.space_group_name_H-M   'P 1'
#
loop_
_entity.id
_entity.type
_entity.pdbx_description
1 polymer ?
#
loop_
_entity_poly.entity_id
_entity_poly.type
_entity_poly.pdbx_seq_one_letter_code
_entity_poly.pdbx_strand_id
1 'polypeptide(L)'
;MSQNEVLHAGVPVVAIPFFADQIFNVRFYEHLGVGVKLDFWTMDEASLYKTITTVLNDPRFQENAKKMSQIVRDQVMSQMDSALYWIEYVLRHRDTQHLRPASAKLSWYQLWLLDVVVAVLAFLCLIFLVLYKVIIWTLSRFFSRRRSQLFSDKKRN
;
A
#
# COMPACT_ATOMS: atom_id res chain seq x y z
N MET A 1 -14.14 -4.58 -10.26
CA MET A 1 -15.26 -4.96 -9.38
C MET A 1 -14.94 -4.47 -7.98
N SER A 2 -15.88 -3.80 -7.32
CA SER A 2 -15.65 -3.31 -5.96
C SER A 2 -15.83 -4.44 -4.95
N GLN A 3 -15.06 -4.43 -3.86
CA GLN A 3 -15.18 -5.41 -2.78
C GLN A 3 -16.61 -5.44 -2.21
N ASN A 4 -17.24 -4.29 -2.04
CA ASN A 4 -18.59 -4.19 -1.49
C ASN A 4 -19.64 -4.86 -2.37
N GLU A 5 -19.52 -4.77 -3.69
CA GLU A 5 -20.46 -5.39 -4.62
C GLU A 5 -20.44 -6.92 -4.52
N VAL A 6 -19.24 -7.52 -4.45
CA VAL A 6 -19.07 -8.96 -4.28
C VAL A 6 -19.72 -9.45 -3.00
N LEU A 7 -19.37 -8.81 -1.88
CA LEU A 7 -19.87 -9.21 -0.58
C LEU A 7 -21.38 -8.98 -0.48
N HIS A 8 -21.89 -7.85 -0.97
CA HIS A 8 -23.32 -7.56 -0.97
C HIS A 8 -24.10 -8.55 -1.84
N ALA A 9 -23.59 -8.94 -3.01
CA ALA A 9 -24.24 -9.90 -3.90
C ALA A 9 -24.33 -11.32 -3.29
N GLY A 10 -23.35 -11.72 -2.47
CA GLY A 10 -23.34 -13.03 -1.82
C GLY A 10 -23.10 -14.18 -2.79
N VAL A 11 -22.37 -13.91 -3.87
CA VAL A 11 -21.97 -14.89 -4.87
C VAL A 11 -20.46 -15.14 -4.79
N PRO A 12 -20.02 -16.38 -5.00
CA PRO A 12 -18.60 -16.68 -5.03
C PRO A 12 -17.95 -16.14 -6.32
N VAL A 13 -16.67 -15.78 -6.26
CA VAL A 13 -16.02 -15.04 -7.36
C VAL A 13 -14.69 -15.67 -7.77
N VAL A 14 -14.51 -15.85 -9.07
CA VAL A 14 -13.19 -16.05 -9.69
C VAL A 14 -12.65 -14.68 -10.06
N ALA A 15 -11.56 -14.24 -9.43
CA ALA A 15 -11.06 -12.90 -9.61
C ALA A 15 -9.73 -12.88 -10.36
N ILE A 16 -9.67 -12.07 -11.41
CA ILE A 16 -8.52 -11.94 -12.31
C ILE A 16 -7.95 -10.52 -12.17
N PRO A 17 -7.09 -10.25 -11.15
CA PRO A 17 -6.59 -8.90 -10.90
C PRO A 17 -5.59 -8.48 -11.99
N PHE A 18 -5.76 -7.27 -12.53
CA PHE A 18 -4.85 -6.70 -13.53
C PHE A 18 -3.91 -5.64 -12.93
N PHE A 19 -4.44 -4.69 -12.13
CA PHE A 19 -3.64 -3.65 -11.46
C PHE A 19 -4.36 -3.03 -10.25
N ALA A 20 -3.62 -2.21 -9.50
CA ALA A 20 -4.10 -1.36 -8.40
C ALA A 20 -4.80 -2.12 -7.24
N ASP A 21 -5.95 -1.60 -6.82
CA ASP A 21 -6.69 -2.00 -5.63
C ASP A 21 -7.23 -3.44 -5.70
N GLN A 22 -7.49 -3.94 -6.91
CA GLN A 22 -7.96 -5.31 -7.11
C GLN A 22 -6.99 -6.34 -6.55
N ILE A 23 -5.67 -6.09 -6.57
CA ILE A 23 -4.67 -7.02 -6.01
C ILE A 23 -4.93 -7.25 -4.51
N PHE A 24 -5.32 -6.20 -3.78
CA PHE A 24 -5.65 -6.29 -2.36
C PHE A 24 -7.04 -6.88 -2.14
N ASN A 25 -8.02 -6.45 -2.93
CA ASN A 25 -9.40 -6.96 -2.84
C ASN A 25 -9.46 -8.48 -3.05
N VAL A 26 -8.66 -9.01 -4.00
CA VAL A 26 -8.65 -10.45 -4.27
C VAL A 26 -8.02 -11.26 -3.13
N ARG A 27 -6.94 -10.76 -2.52
CA ARG A 27 -6.39 -11.41 -1.30
C ARG A 27 -7.42 -11.44 -0.17
N PHE A 28 -8.23 -10.38 -0.07
CA PHE A 28 -9.32 -10.33 0.89
C PHE A 28 -10.41 -11.38 0.57
N TYR A 29 -10.76 -11.58 -0.71
CA TYR A 29 -11.70 -12.63 -1.10
C TYR A 29 -11.20 -14.04 -0.76
N GLU A 30 -9.91 -14.31 -0.99
CA GLU A 30 -9.29 -15.59 -0.64
C GLU A 30 -9.27 -15.79 0.88
N HIS A 31 -8.94 -14.75 1.65
CA HIS A 31 -8.95 -14.80 3.11
C HIS A 31 -10.33 -15.11 3.69
N LEU A 32 -11.39 -14.52 3.11
CA LEU A 32 -12.76 -14.81 3.50
C LEU A 32 -13.30 -16.14 2.94
N GLY A 33 -12.56 -16.79 2.03
CA GLY A 33 -13.00 -17.99 1.34
C GLY A 33 -14.23 -17.76 0.46
N VAL A 34 -14.41 -16.56 -0.08
CA VAL A 34 -15.52 -16.19 -0.99
C VAL A 34 -15.10 -16.19 -2.46
N GLY A 35 -13.80 -16.33 -2.73
CA GLY A 35 -13.29 -16.37 -4.10
C GLY A 35 -11.87 -16.88 -4.20
N VAL A 36 -11.43 -17.07 -5.44
CA VAL A 36 -10.10 -17.57 -5.79
C VAL A 36 -9.42 -16.59 -6.74
N LYS A 37 -8.13 -16.33 -6.52
CA LYS A 37 -7.32 -15.55 -7.45
C LYS A 37 -6.90 -16.40 -8.64
N LEU A 38 -7.10 -15.86 -9.84
CA LEU A 38 -6.49 -16.35 -11.06
C LEU A 38 -5.56 -15.26 -11.61
N ASP A 39 -4.28 -15.55 -11.73
CA ASP A 39 -3.28 -14.55 -12.13
C ASP A 39 -3.39 -14.24 -13.63
N PHE A 40 -3.61 -12.97 -13.97
CA PHE A 40 -3.80 -12.54 -15.36
C PHE A 40 -2.61 -12.88 -16.27
N TRP A 41 -1.40 -12.86 -15.74
CA TRP A 41 -0.18 -13.03 -16.54
C TRP A 41 0.21 -14.49 -16.78
N THR A 42 -0.28 -15.40 -15.95
CA THR A 42 0.09 -16.82 -15.99
C THR A 42 -1.10 -17.75 -16.23
N MET A 43 -2.31 -17.23 -16.32
CA MET A 43 -3.50 -18.02 -16.62
C MET A 43 -3.49 -18.60 -18.04
N ASP A 44 -4.11 -19.77 -18.14
CA ASP A 44 -4.36 -20.51 -19.37
C ASP A 44 -5.77 -21.14 -19.31
N GLU A 45 -6.18 -21.84 -20.36
CA GLU A 45 -7.51 -22.48 -20.41
C GLU A 45 -7.71 -23.49 -19.28
N ALA A 46 -6.68 -24.29 -18.99
CA ALA A 46 -6.75 -25.35 -17.98
C ALA A 46 -6.91 -24.78 -16.56
N SER A 47 -6.13 -23.76 -16.21
CA SER A 47 -6.23 -23.07 -14.92
C SER A 47 -7.54 -22.32 -14.77
N LEU A 48 -8.05 -21.68 -15.83
CA LEU A 48 -9.36 -21.04 -15.82
C LEU A 48 -10.48 -22.07 -15.57
N TYR A 49 -10.51 -23.15 -16.35
CA TYR A 49 -11.49 -24.23 -16.21
C TYR A 49 -11.45 -24.85 -14.82
N LYS A 50 -10.24 -25.17 -14.32
CA LYS A 50 -10.03 -25.72 -12.98
C LYS A 50 -10.54 -24.77 -11.89
N THR A 51 -10.27 -23.47 -12.02
CA THR A 51 -10.67 -22.49 -11.01
C THR A 51 -12.18 -22.33 -10.97
N ILE A 52 -12.83 -22.21 -12.14
CA ILE A 52 -14.29 -22.13 -12.24
C ILE A 52 -14.94 -23.39 -11.67
N THR A 53 -14.48 -24.58 -12.07
CA THR A 53 -15.03 -25.84 -11.57
C THR A 53 -14.82 -26.01 -10.06
N THR A 54 -13.70 -25.55 -9.52
CA THR A 54 -13.46 -25.56 -8.07
C THR A 54 -14.47 -24.68 -7.34
N VAL A 55 -14.67 -23.44 -7.81
CA VAL A 55 -15.60 -22.49 -7.18
C VAL A 55 -17.06 -22.94 -7.28
N LEU A 56 -17.44 -23.61 -8.38
CA LEU A 56 -18.80 -24.12 -8.57
C LEU A 56 -19.10 -25.38 -7.74
N ASN A 57 -18.12 -26.27 -7.56
CA ASN A 57 -18.35 -27.58 -6.94
C ASN A 57 -18.05 -27.60 -5.43
N ASP A 58 -17.24 -26.67 -4.92
CA ASP A 58 -16.95 -26.58 -3.50
C ASP A 58 -17.99 -25.67 -2.80
N PRO A 59 -18.90 -26.23 -1.98
CA PRO A 59 -19.98 -25.48 -1.37
C PRO A 59 -19.48 -24.39 -0.41
N ARG A 60 -18.24 -24.51 0.11
CA ARG A 60 -17.68 -23.55 1.06
C ARG A 60 -17.65 -22.13 0.51
N PHE A 61 -17.37 -21.96 -0.79
CA PHE A 61 -17.36 -20.62 -1.40
C PHE A 61 -18.74 -19.98 -1.37
N GLN A 62 -19.79 -20.74 -1.71
CA GLN A 62 -21.15 -20.25 -1.74
C GLN A 62 -21.70 -19.99 -0.32
N GLU A 63 -21.35 -20.84 0.64
CA GLU A 63 -21.72 -20.68 2.06
C GLU A 63 -21.06 -19.44 2.66
N ASN A 64 -19.76 -19.27 2.45
CA ASN A 64 -19.02 -18.09 2.93
C ASN A 64 -19.54 -16.81 2.27
N ALA A 65 -19.83 -16.84 0.96
CA ALA A 65 -20.38 -15.69 0.25
C ALA A 65 -21.75 -15.27 0.81
N LYS A 66 -22.65 -16.24 1.06
CA LYS A 66 -23.95 -15.96 1.71
C LYS A 66 -23.78 -15.41 3.12
N LYS A 67 -22.90 -16.02 3.92
CA LYS A 67 -22.59 -15.56 5.29
C LYS A 67 -22.10 -14.12 5.28
N MET A 68 -21.16 -13.79 4.40
CA MET A 68 -20.63 -12.44 4.34
C MET A 68 -21.62 -11.43 3.79
N SER A 69 -22.49 -11.84 2.86
CA SER A 69 -23.60 -11.02 2.40
C SER A 69 -24.59 -10.67 3.50
N GLN A 70 -24.93 -11.63 4.36
CA GLN A 70 -25.76 -11.36 5.54
C GLN A 70 -25.12 -10.33 6.46
N ILE A 71 -23.82 -10.48 6.75
CA ILE A 71 -23.07 -9.53 7.60
C ILE A 71 -23.03 -8.13 6.97
N VAL A 72 -22.77 -8.03 5.67
CA VAL A 72 -22.66 -6.73 4.99
C VAL A 72 -24.01 -6.04 4.85
N ARG A 73 -25.09 -6.80 4.70
CA ARG A 73 -26.47 -6.28 4.64
C ARG A 73 -27.03 -5.94 6.03
N ASP A 74 -26.47 -6.51 7.09
CA ASP A 74 -26.84 -6.20 8.47
C ASP A 74 -26.26 -4.84 8.88
N GLN A 75 -26.93 -3.79 8.43
CA GLN A 75 -26.58 -2.40 8.72
C GLN A 75 -27.66 -1.77 9.61
N VAL A 76 -27.23 -0.93 10.56
CA VAL A 76 -28.12 -0.25 11.52
C VAL A 76 -29.17 0.62 10.82
N MET A 77 -28.82 1.18 9.66
CA MET A 77 -29.71 2.00 8.84
C MET A 77 -29.61 1.57 7.39
N SER A 78 -30.71 1.71 6.63
CA SER A 78 -30.67 1.49 5.19
C SER A 78 -29.74 2.50 4.51
N GLN A 79 -29.27 2.18 3.29
CA GLN A 79 -28.43 3.13 2.55
C GLN A 79 -29.17 4.44 2.24
N MET A 80 -30.49 4.37 2.04
CA MET A 80 -31.33 5.54 1.82
C MET A 80 -31.44 6.40 3.08
N ASP A 81 -31.74 5.79 4.23
CA ASP A 81 -31.85 6.52 5.49
C ASP A 81 -30.52 7.14 5.92
N SER A 82 -29.41 6.45 5.64
CA SER A 82 -28.06 6.98 5.82
C SER A 82 -27.82 8.22 4.98
N ALA A 83 -28.23 8.21 3.70
CA ALA A 83 -28.10 9.37 2.82
C ALA A 83 -28.96 10.54 3.30
N LEU A 84 -30.22 10.29 3.67
CA LEU A 84 -31.13 11.30 4.22
C LEU A 84 -30.54 11.92 5.50
N TYR A 85 -30.04 11.09 6.42
CA TYR A 85 -29.39 11.54 7.64
C TYR A 85 -28.23 12.49 7.36
N TRP A 86 -27.32 12.14 6.44
CA TRP A 86 -26.18 13.00 6.11
C TRP A 86 -26.59 14.30 5.40
N ILE A 87 -27.63 14.26 4.55
CA ILE A 87 -28.20 15.47 3.93
C ILE A 87 -28.76 16.40 5.01
N GLU A 88 -29.59 15.88 5.91
CA GLU A 88 -30.16 16.65 7.02
C GLU A 88 -29.08 17.18 7.96
N TYR A 89 -28.03 16.39 8.21
CA TYR A 89 -26.90 16.78 9.04
C TYR A 89 -26.20 18.02 8.48
N VAL A 90 -25.93 18.04 7.17
CA VAL A 90 -25.33 19.18 6.47
C VAL A 90 -26.26 20.41 6.53
N LEU A 91 -27.56 20.22 6.29
CA LEU A 91 -28.55 21.31 6.36
C LEU A 91 -28.64 21.92 7.76
N ARG A 92 -28.57 21.09 8.80
CA ARG A 92 -28.63 21.50 10.21
C ARG A 92 -27.41 22.30 10.64
N HIS A 93 -26.22 21.88 10.20
CA HIS A 93 -24.97 22.47 10.68
C HIS A 93 -24.40 23.57 9.78
N ARG A 94 -24.88 23.72 8.54
CA ARG A 94 -24.53 24.75 7.50
C ARG A 94 -23.05 24.93 7.19
N ASP A 95 -22.20 25.09 8.20
CA ASP A 95 -20.75 24.96 8.13
C ASP A 95 -20.34 23.48 8.23
N THR A 96 -19.71 22.98 7.18
CA THR A 96 -19.19 21.60 7.08
C THR A 96 -17.67 21.55 7.08
N GLN A 97 -17.00 22.61 7.54
CA GLN A 97 -15.54 22.67 7.60
C GLN A 97 -14.92 21.53 8.42
N HIS A 98 -15.64 20.96 9.37
CA HIS A 98 -15.23 19.79 10.18
C HIS A 98 -15.41 18.45 9.46
N LEU A 99 -16.27 18.35 8.44
CA LEU A 99 -16.40 17.14 7.61
C LEU A 99 -15.33 17.07 6.51
N ARG A 100 -14.68 18.21 6.20
CA ARG A 100 -13.61 18.25 5.21
C ARG A 100 -12.36 17.60 5.79
N PRO A 101 -11.70 16.68 5.08
CA PRO A 101 -10.43 16.14 5.53
C PRO A 101 -9.40 17.27 5.60
N ALA A 102 -8.46 17.19 6.54
CA ALA A 102 -7.43 18.22 6.71
C ALA A 102 -6.63 18.46 5.42
N SER A 103 -6.47 17.42 4.59
CA SER A 103 -5.86 17.48 3.26
C SER A 103 -6.50 18.49 2.31
N ALA A 104 -7.81 18.74 2.42
CA ALA A 104 -8.52 19.69 1.57
C ALA A 104 -8.12 21.16 1.84
N LYS A 105 -7.47 21.44 2.97
CA LYS A 105 -6.98 22.78 3.33
C LYS A 105 -5.49 22.96 3.02
N LEU A 106 -4.79 21.91 2.63
CA LEU A 106 -3.35 21.93 2.38
C LEU A 106 -3.04 22.46 0.98
N SER A 107 -1.98 23.25 0.87
CA SER A 107 -1.41 23.62 -0.44
C SER A 107 -0.84 22.39 -1.15
N TRP A 108 -0.74 22.44 -2.48
CA TRP A 108 -0.22 21.32 -3.27
C TRP A 108 1.14 20.82 -2.76
N TYR A 109 2.08 21.71 -2.40
CA TYR A 109 3.40 21.30 -1.92
C TYR A 109 3.38 20.59 -0.55
N GLN A 110 2.40 20.89 0.31
CA GLN A 110 2.19 20.18 1.59
C GLN A 110 1.54 18.83 1.37
N LEU A 111 0.61 18.73 0.42
CA LEU A 111 0.02 17.45 0.00
C LEU A 111 1.08 16.47 -0.50
N TRP A 112 2.10 16.98 -1.20
CA TRP A 112 3.22 16.20 -1.72
C TRP A 112 4.42 16.09 -0.75
N LEU A 113 4.33 16.64 0.48
CA LEU A 113 5.37 16.55 1.52
C LEU A 113 6.76 17.00 1.05
N LEU A 114 6.83 18.05 0.22
CA LEU A 114 8.09 18.52 -0.39
C LEU A 114 9.13 18.97 0.65
N ASP A 115 8.67 19.55 1.74
CA ASP A 115 9.51 19.93 2.89
C ASP A 115 10.21 18.73 3.52
N VAL A 116 9.49 17.62 3.72
CA VAL A 116 10.04 16.36 4.24
C VAL A 116 11.05 15.77 3.26
N VAL A 117 10.77 15.79 1.96
CA VAL A 117 11.70 15.31 0.93
C VAL A 117 13.03 16.08 0.98
N VAL A 118 12.98 17.41 1.06
CA VAL A 118 14.17 18.25 1.16
C VAL A 118 14.95 17.95 2.44
N ALA A 119 14.27 17.80 3.58
CA ALA A 119 14.91 17.46 4.85
C ALA A 119 15.63 16.11 4.80
N VAL A 120 15.00 15.09 4.22
CA VAL A 120 15.60 13.75 4.04
C VAL A 120 16.81 13.82 3.11
N LEU A 121 16.73 14.53 1.98
CA LEU A 121 17.85 14.70 1.06
C LEU A 121 19.02 15.45 1.72
N ALA A 122 18.75 16.49 2.49
CA ALA A 122 19.77 17.22 3.24
C ALA A 122 20.47 16.32 4.27
N PHE A 123 19.70 15.50 4.99
CA PHE A 123 20.23 14.54 5.96
C PHE A 123 21.13 13.48 5.30
N LEU A 124 20.69 12.90 4.18
CA LEU A 124 21.49 11.95 3.41
C LEU A 124 22.77 12.59 2.85
N CYS A 125 22.68 13.83 2.36
CA CYS A 125 23.84 14.59 1.89
C CYS A 125 24.85 14.84 3.02
N LEU A 126 24.38 15.20 4.21
CA LEU A 126 25.23 15.39 5.38
C LEU A 126 25.97 14.10 5.76
N ILE A 127 25.27 12.97 5.81
CA ILE A 127 25.88 11.66 6.06
C ILE A 127 26.96 11.37 5.01
N PHE A 128 26.65 11.56 3.74
CA PHE A 128 27.59 11.33 2.65
C PHE A 128 28.85 12.20 2.79
N LEU A 129 28.69 13.49 3.10
CA LEU A 129 29.80 14.42 3.30
C LEU A 129 30.68 14.02 4.49
N VAL A 130 30.08 13.59 5.59
CA VAL A 130 30.81 13.10 6.78
C VAL A 130 31.61 11.85 6.41
N LEU A 131 30.99 10.86 5.77
CA LEU A 131 31.66 9.63 5.33
C LEU A 131 32.83 9.93 4.37
N TYR A 132 32.59 10.81 3.38
CA TYR A 132 33.62 11.24 2.43
C TYR A 132 34.82 11.88 3.14
N LYS A 133 34.57 12.79 4.10
CA LYS A 133 35.63 13.42 4.90
C LYS A 133 36.39 12.41 5.76
N VAL A 134 35.69 11.47 6.39
CA VAL A 134 36.32 10.40 7.19
C VAL A 134 37.21 9.52 6.31
N ILE A 135 36.76 9.12 5.12
CA ILE A 135 37.55 8.31 4.18
C ILE A 135 38.81 9.07 3.72
N ILE A 136 38.69 10.34 3.35
CA ILE A 136 39.86 11.14 2.96
C ILE A 136 40.83 11.31 4.14
N TRP A 137 40.30 11.53 5.35
CA TRP A 137 41.13 11.67 6.54
C TRP A 137 41.88 10.36 6.87
N THR A 138 41.22 9.20 6.79
CA THR A 138 41.88 7.91 7.03
C THR A 138 42.89 7.58 5.94
N LEU A 139 42.58 7.83 4.67
CA LEU A 139 43.51 7.64 3.54
C LEU A 139 44.73 8.57 3.65
N SER A 140 44.53 9.86 3.91
CA SER A 140 45.63 10.82 4.07
C SER A 140 46.53 10.46 5.26
N ARG A 141 45.96 9.96 6.37
CA ARG A 141 46.73 9.47 7.52
C ARG A 141 47.51 8.19 7.21
N PHE A 142 46.93 7.29 6.41
CA PHE A 142 47.61 6.08 5.95
C PHE A 142 48.79 6.40 5.02
N PHE A 143 48.58 7.28 4.02
CA PHE A 143 49.64 7.71 3.10
C PHE A 143 50.76 8.49 3.78
N SER A 144 50.45 9.36 4.74
CA SER A 144 51.47 10.10 5.50
C SER A 144 52.30 9.18 6.39
N ARG A 145 51.70 8.17 7.04
CA ARG A 145 52.42 7.14 7.81
C ARG A 145 53.34 6.28 6.93
N ARG A 146 52.86 5.83 5.76
CA ARG A 146 53.66 5.04 4.82
C ARG A 146 54.85 5.84 4.27
N ARG A 147 54.64 7.13 4.01
CA ARG A 147 55.72 8.05 3.60
C ARG A 147 56.78 8.21 4.68
N SER A 148 56.41 8.40 5.95
CA SER A 148 57.38 8.51 7.05
C SER A 148 58.21 7.23 7.24
N GLN A 149 57.63 6.05 7.05
CA GLN A 149 58.36 4.78 7.13
C GLN A 149 59.39 4.64 5.99
N LEU A 150 59.00 4.94 4.74
CA LEU A 150 59.90 4.89 3.59
C LEU A 150 61.11 5.83 3.73
N PHE A 151 60.92 7.03 4.29
CA PHE A 151 62.03 7.97 4.55
C PHE A 151 62.93 7.50 5.70
N SER A 152 62.39 6.81 6.72
CA SER A 152 63.18 6.24 7.80
C SER A 152 64.05 5.08 7.33
N ASP A 153 63.54 4.20 6.47
CA ASP A 153 64.32 3.09 5.92
C ASP A 153 65.42 3.57 4.96
N LYS A 154 65.17 4.61 4.16
CA LYS A 154 66.18 5.19 3.26
C LYS A 154 67.37 5.85 3.99
N LYS A 155 67.18 6.31 5.23
CA LYS A 155 68.26 6.92 6.05
C LYS A 155 69.11 5.87 6.79
N ARG A 156 68.67 4.60 6.79
CA ARG A 156 69.30 3.50 7.51
C ARG A 156 70.22 2.63 6.62
N ASN A 157 70.18 2.85 5.31
CA ASN A 157 71.11 2.32 4.30
C ASN A 157 72.05 3.43 3.83
#